data_AF-A0A4C1X092-F1
#
_entry.id   AF-A0A4C1X092-F1
#
_cell.length_a   1.000
_cell.length_b   1.000
_cell.length_c   1.000
_cell.angle_alpha   90.00
_cell.angle_beta   90.00
_cell.angle_gamma   90.00
#
_symmetry.space_group_name_H-M   'P 1'
#
loop_
_entity.id
_entity.type
_entity.pdbx_description
1 polymer ?
#
loop_
_entity_poly.entity_id
_entity_poly.type
_entity_poly.pdbx_seq_one_letter_code
_entity_poly.pdbx_strand_id
1 'polypeptide(L)'
;MLVQTVSSFLEGLRFFVTIEDVTWNPRPIRAGVPQRSCLSPCLYAVFTDDIPTLTGQLQDWEEDVVLALYADDNAYLASSRRAELAVAKIQRVLDLLPAWLDK
;
A
#
# COMPACT_ATOMS: atom_id res chain seq x y z
N MET A 1 20.58 14.52 -3.41
CA MET A 1 21.08 13.62 -2.35
C MET A 1 20.04 12.56 -1.98
N LEU A 2 18.87 12.90 -1.40
CA LEU A 2 17.87 11.90 -0.94
C LEU A 2 17.39 10.94 -2.05
N VAL A 3 16.97 11.46 -3.21
CA VAL A 3 16.50 10.63 -4.34
C VAL A 3 17.56 9.64 -4.81
N GLN A 4 18.82 10.07 -4.88
CA GLN A 4 19.93 9.19 -5.27
C GLN A 4 20.17 8.08 -4.24
N THR A 5 20.07 8.40 -2.94
CA THR A 5 20.17 7.41 -1.86
C THR A 5 19.04 6.39 -1.92
N VAL A 6 17.80 6.82 -2.20
CA VAL A 6 16.66 5.91 -2.38
C VAL A 6 16.84 5.05 -3.64
N SER A 7 17.27 5.63 -4.76
CA SER A 7 17.58 4.89 -6.00
C SER A 7 18.61 3.79 -5.72
N SER A 8 19.73 4.13 -5.07
CA SER A 8 20.77 3.16 -4.73
C SER A 8 20.32 2.06 -3.78
N PHE A 9 19.31 2.34 -2.95
CA PHE A 9 18.75 1.38 -2.00
C PHE A 9 17.79 0.37 -2.68
N LEU A 10 17.12 0.80 -3.76
CA LEU A 10 16.16 -0.03 -4.50
C LEU A 10 16.79 -0.75 -5.70
N GLU A 11 17.88 -0.22 -6.25
CA GLU A 11 18.55 -0.78 -7.42
C GLU A 11 19.49 -1.95 -7.07
N GLY A 12 19.71 -2.85 -8.04
CA GLY A 12 20.70 -3.91 -7.94
C GLY A 12 20.38 -5.02 -6.93
N LEU A 13 19.17 -5.02 -6.36
CA LEU A 13 18.70 -6.04 -5.42
C LEU A 13 18.68 -7.42 -6.06
N ARG A 14 19.22 -8.41 -5.35
CA ARG A 14 19.27 -9.82 -5.78
C ARG A 14 18.90 -10.73 -4.61
N PHE A 15 18.27 -11.85 -4.92
CA PHE A 15 17.97 -12.91 -3.96
C PHE A 15 18.48 -14.25 -4.47
N PHE A 16 18.75 -15.17 -3.55
CA PHE A 16 19.04 -16.56 -3.83
C PHE A 16 18.32 -17.42 -2.79
N VAL A 17 18.16 -18.71 -3.10
CA VAL A 17 17.49 -19.67 -2.24
C VAL A 17 18.42 -20.85 -2.06
N THR A 18 18.48 -21.39 -0.84
CA THR A 18 19.19 -22.62 -0.51
C THR A 18 18.17 -23.64 0.00
N ILE A 19 18.13 -24.82 -0.61
CA ILE A 19 17.26 -25.94 -0.21
C ILE A 19 18.15 -27.18 -0.15
N GLU A 20 18.14 -27.88 1.00
CA GLU A 20 18.94 -29.12 1.20
C GLU A 20 20.41 -28.95 0.75
N ASP A 21 21.07 -27.89 1.23
CA ASP A 21 22.45 -27.50 0.90
C ASP A 21 22.75 -27.15 -0.57
N VAL A 22 21.75 -27.18 -1.45
CA VAL A 22 21.87 -26.70 -2.83
C VAL A 22 21.48 -25.23 -2.91
N THR A 23 22.45 -24.38 -3.24
CA THR A 23 22.24 -22.93 -3.42
C THR A 23 22.05 -22.58 -4.89
N TRP A 24 20.97 -21.85 -5.19
CA TRP A 24 20.65 -21.40 -6.53
C TRP A 24 21.42 -20.13 -6.90
N ASN A 25 21.65 -19.90 -8.20
CA ASN A 25 22.24 -18.66 -8.68
C ASN A 25 21.40 -17.43 -8.29
N PRO A 26 22.02 -16.32 -7.88
CA PRO A 26 21.30 -15.10 -7.53
C PRO A 26 20.44 -14.58 -8.69
N ARG A 27 19.18 -14.25 -8.40
CA ARG A 27 18.22 -13.67 -9.33
C ARG A 27 17.94 -12.21 -8.95
N PRO A 28 17.74 -11.31 -9.93
CA PRO A 28 17.39 -9.92 -9.65
C PRO A 28 16.00 -9.80 -9.06
N ILE A 29 15.83 -8.91 -8.08
CA ILE A 29 14.54 -8.42 -7.59
C ILE A 29 14.19 -7.21 -8.45
N ARG A 30 13.05 -7.25 -9.14
CA ARG A 30 12.62 -6.18 -10.06
C ARG A 30 11.68 -5.15 -9.42
N ALA A 31 11.06 -5.51 -8.30
CA ALA A 31 10.11 -4.67 -7.58
C ALA A 31 10.13 -5.00 -6.09
N GLY A 32 9.74 -4.04 -5.27
CA GLY A 32 9.73 -4.15 -3.82
C GLY A 32 10.97 -3.59 -3.15
N VAL A 33 11.06 -3.81 -1.84
CA VAL A 33 12.09 -3.26 -0.96
C VAL A 33 12.81 -4.39 -0.22
N PRO A 34 14.06 -4.18 0.24
CA PRO A 34 14.77 -5.16 1.07
C PRO A 34 13.98 -5.49 2.35
N GLN A 35 13.51 -6.72 2.48
CA GLN A 35 12.87 -7.19 3.71
C GLN A 35 13.91 -7.17 4.84
N ARG A 36 13.61 -6.54 5.98
CA ARG A 36 14.47 -6.28 7.16
C ARG A 36 15.22 -4.94 7.21
N SER A 37 15.12 -4.11 6.19
CA SER A 37 15.60 -2.72 6.33
C SER A 37 14.58 -1.88 7.10
N CYS A 38 15.05 -1.02 8.00
CA CYS A 38 14.20 -0.03 8.68
C CYS A 38 13.66 1.05 7.74
N LEU A 39 14.26 1.22 6.55
CA LEU A 39 13.79 2.16 5.53
C LEU A 39 12.61 1.61 4.73
N SER A 40 12.48 0.28 4.65
CA SER A 40 11.46 -0.40 3.85
C SER A 40 10.02 -0.01 4.23
N PRO A 41 9.63 0.04 5.53
CA PRO A 41 8.28 0.48 5.91
C PRO A 41 7.99 1.92 5.51
N CYS A 42 8.96 2.84 5.62
CA CYS A 42 8.77 4.23 5.24
C CYS A 42 8.59 4.39 3.73
N LEU A 43 9.37 3.67 2.93
CA LEU A 43 9.24 3.68 1.47
C LEU A 43 7.91 3.08 1.02
N TYR A 44 7.45 2.02 1.68
CA TYR A 44 6.14 1.45 1.42
C TYR A 44 5.02 2.45 1.75
N ALA A 45 5.08 3.11 2.91
CA ALA A 45 4.10 4.12 3.30
C ALA A 45 4.00 5.27 2.29
N VAL A 46 5.13 5.76 1.77
CA VAL A 46 5.16 6.80 0.72
C VAL A 46 4.63 6.26 -0.61
N PHE A 47 4.95 5.00 -0.95
CA PHE A 47 4.47 4.36 -2.18
C PHE A 47 2.95 4.21 -2.20
N THR A 48 2.32 4.00 -1.04
CA THR A 48 0.87 3.85 -0.90
C THR A 48 0.16 5.09 -0.34
N ASP A 49 0.82 6.24 -0.25
CA ASP A 49 0.27 7.46 0.37
C ASP A 49 -0.93 8.02 -0.41
N ASP A 50 -1.06 7.65 -1.69
CA ASP A 50 -2.16 8.06 -2.57
C ASP A 50 -3.30 7.02 -2.66
N ILE A 51 -3.34 6.06 -1.73
CA ILE A 51 -4.43 5.09 -1.62
C ILE A 51 -5.78 5.84 -1.53
N PRO A 52 -6.80 5.44 -2.33
CA PRO A 52 -7.98 6.27 -2.51
C PRO A 52 -8.82 6.38 -1.23
N THR A 53 -9.35 7.58 -1.00
CA THR A 53 -10.36 7.91 0.00
C THR A 53 -11.52 8.67 -0.65
N LEU A 54 -12.58 8.98 0.10
CA LEU A 54 -13.67 9.85 -0.38
C LEU A 54 -13.46 11.33 -0.03
N THR A 55 -12.24 11.71 0.36
CA THR A 55 -11.92 13.08 0.80
C THR A 55 -12.28 14.09 -0.30
N GLY A 56 -13.10 15.08 0.05
CA GLY A 56 -13.58 16.10 -0.88
C GLY A 56 -14.71 15.65 -1.84
N GLN A 57 -15.17 14.40 -1.77
CA GLN A 57 -16.30 13.88 -2.55
C GLN A 57 -17.60 13.72 -1.73
N LEU A 58 -17.56 14.12 -0.46
CA LEU A 58 -18.66 14.01 0.49
C LEU A 58 -19.29 15.38 0.73
N GLN A 59 -20.58 15.38 1.08
CA GLN A 59 -21.25 16.61 1.50
C GLN A 59 -20.76 17.01 2.90
N ASP A 60 -20.83 18.31 3.24
CA ASP A 60 -20.31 18.85 4.52
C ASP A 60 -20.87 18.17 5.79
N TRP A 61 -22.03 17.53 5.69
CA TRP A 61 -22.68 16.82 6.79
C TRP A 61 -22.41 15.31 6.80
N GLU A 62 -21.75 14.77 5.79
CA GLU A 62 -21.41 13.34 5.71
C GLU A 62 -20.08 13.06 6.40
N GLU A 63 -20.08 12.12 7.36
CA GLU A 63 -18.84 11.58 7.92
C GLU A 63 -18.00 10.86 6.86
N ASP A 64 -16.69 11.10 6.85
CA ASP A 64 -15.76 10.42 5.94
C ASP A 64 -15.55 8.95 6.32
N VAL A 65 -15.07 8.17 5.36
CA VAL A 65 -14.60 6.81 5.59
C VAL A 65 -13.22 6.90 6.25
N VAL A 66 -13.09 6.30 7.43
CA VAL A 66 -11.79 6.23 8.12
C VAL A 66 -10.96 5.14 7.46
N LEU A 67 -9.79 5.52 6.97
CA LEU A 67 -8.77 4.60 6.50
C LEU A 67 -7.79 4.28 7.63
N ALA A 68 -7.74 3.02 8.05
CA ALA A 68 -6.74 2.50 8.98
C ALA A 68 -5.70 1.69 8.20
N LEU A 69 -4.42 1.97 8.45
CA LEU A 69 -3.28 1.35 7.76
C LEU A 69 -2.34 0.69 8.77
N TYR A 70 -1.88 -0.52 8.46
CA TYR A 70 -0.80 -1.18 9.18
C TYR A 70 0.02 -2.06 8.23
N ALA A 71 1.23 -1.63 7.88
CA ALA A 71 2.03 -2.30 6.85
C ALA A 71 1.19 -2.54 5.58
N ASP A 72 1.11 -3.78 5.09
CA ASP A 72 0.29 -4.16 3.93
C ASP A 72 -1.22 -4.30 4.24
N ASP A 73 -1.60 -4.36 5.52
CA ASP A 73 -3.00 -4.39 5.93
C ASP A 73 -3.64 -3.01 5.86
N ASN A 74 -4.83 -2.95 5.27
CA ASN A 74 -5.65 -1.75 5.22
C ASN A 74 -7.10 -2.09 5.60
N ALA A 75 -7.78 -1.12 6.22
CA ALA A 75 -9.19 -1.24 6.57
C ALA A 75 -9.91 0.09 6.33
N TYR A 76 -11.04 0.01 5.64
CA TYR A 76 -11.97 1.12 5.50
C TYR A 76 -13.12 0.95 6.48
N LEU A 77 -13.34 1.96 7.31
CA LEU A 77 -14.41 1.97 8.31
C LEU A 77 -15.38 3.10 8.00
N ALA A 78 -16.67 2.76 7.89
CA ALA A 78 -17.73 3.72 7.68
C ALA A 78 -18.83 3.55 8.73
N SER A 79 -19.31 4.67 9.26
CA SER A 79 -20.45 4.75 10.19
C SER A 79 -21.64 5.47 9.54
N SER A 80 -22.84 5.04 9.90
CA SER A 80 -24.09 5.75 9.61
C SER A 80 -25.21 5.23 10.49
N ARG A 81 -26.23 6.06 10.73
CA ARG A 81 -27.49 5.64 11.36
C ARG A 81 -28.27 4.64 10.52
N ARG A 82 -27.98 4.57 9.21
CA ARG A 82 -28.59 3.64 8.26
C ARG A 82 -27.52 2.75 7.66
N ALA A 83 -27.67 1.44 7.83
CA ALA A 83 -26.69 0.47 7.35
C ALA A 83 -26.46 0.60 5.83
N GLU A 84 -27.53 0.83 5.05
CA GLU A 84 -27.43 1.01 3.60
C GLU A 84 -26.48 2.15 3.21
N LEU A 85 -26.43 3.24 3.97
CA LEU A 85 -25.56 4.38 3.69
C LEU A 85 -24.10 4.06 4.02
N ALA A 86 -23.83 3.34 5.11
CA ALA A 86 -22.47 2.90 5.43
C ALA A 86 -21.94 1.92 4.36
N VAL A 87 -22.77 0.97 3.93
CA VAL A 87 -22.45 0.04 2.84
C VAL A 87 -22.18 0.78 1.54
N ALA A 88 -23.04 1.74 1.17
CA ALA A 88 -22.86 2.54 -0.05
C ALA A 88 -21.53 3.33 -0.02
N LYS A 89 -21.13 3.88 1.14
CA LYS A 89 -19.84 4.58 1.29
C LYS A 89 -18.65 3.62 1.09
N ILE A 90 -18.68 2.46 1.73
CA ILE A 90 -17.62 1.44 1.54
C ILE A 90 -17.56 1.02 0.07
N GLN A 91 -18.70 0.74 -0.56
CA GLN A 91 -18.73 0.34 -1.97
C GLN A 91 -18.09 1.41 -2.88
N ARG A 92 -18.39 2.69 -2.67
CA ARG A 92 -17.78 3.78 -3.44
C ARG A 92 -16.26 3.79 -3.35
N VAL A 93 -15.69 3.52 -2.17
CA VAL A 93 -14.24 3.40 -2.02
C VAL A 93 -13.71 2.16 -2.73
N LEU A 94 -14.38 1.02 -2.57
CA LEU A 94 -14.00 -0.23 -3.23
C LEU A 94 -14.03 -0.11 -4.76
N ASP A 95 -14.92 0.70 -5.32
CA ASP A 95 -15.00 0.95 -6.76
C ASP A 95 -13.77 1.73 -7.29
N LEU A 96 -13.06 2.48 -6.44
CA LEU A 96 -11.84 3.22 -6.79
C LEU A 96 -10.58 2.35 -6.73
N LEU A 97 -10.58 1.31 -5.88
CA LEU A 97 -9.40 0.48 -5.64
C LEU A 97 -8.86 -0.25 -6.88
N PRO A 98 -9.65 -0.85 -7.77
CA PRO A 98 -9.12 -1.57 -8.93
C PRO A 98 -8.22 -0.70 -9.81
N ALA A 99 -8.66 0.53 -10.10
CA ALA A 99 -7.87 1.45 -10.92
C ALA A 99 -6.58 1.93 -10.21
N TRP A 100 -6.59 2.00 -8.87
CA TRP A 100 -5.40 2.32 -8.09
C TRP A 100 -4.43 1.12 -8.01
N LEU A 101 -4.93 -0.10 -7.84
CA LEU A 101 -4.14 -1.34 -7.78
C LEU A 101 -3.47 -1.70 -9.12
N ASP A 102 -4.06 -1.27 -10.23
CA ASP A 102 -3.51 -1.48 -11.59
C ASP A 102 -2.41 -0.47 -11.97
N LYS A 103 -2.11 0.52 -11.12
CA LYS A 103 -0.99 1.46 -11.34
C LYS A 103 0.36 0.75 -11.28
#